data_AF-A0A136WCF2-F1
#
_entry.id   AF-A0A136WCF2-F1
#
_cell.length_a   1.000
_cell.length_b   1.000
_cell.length_c   1.000
_cell.angle_alpha   90.00
_cell.angle_beta   90.00
_cell.angle_gamma   90.00
#
_symmetry.space_group_name_H-M   'P 1'
#
loop_
_entity.id
_entity.type
_entity.pdbx_description
1 polymer ?
#
loop_
_entity_poly.entity_id
_entity_poly.type
_entity_poly.pdbx_seq_one_letter_code
_entity_poly.pdbx_strand_id
1 'polypeptide(L)'
;MRFAVEEQKRIVSKIEELLPYVEQYDKAYSKLEVFNKKFSRRLAEINIAICKYDIIKEIGVLSENAKDWTKELNLISWNDRGPKYDIREWSPEHEKMGKGVTITAEELKKLRDVLNGMEL
;
A
#
# COMPACT_ATOMS: atom_id res chain seq x y z
N MET A 1 -26.19 22.96 58.36
CA MET A 1 -25.85 23.91 57.28
C MET A 1 -24.34 24.01 57.03
N ARG A 2 -23.47 24.16 58.05
CA ARG A 2 -22.00 24.18 57.86
C ARG A 2 -21.44 22.94 57.16
N PHE A 3 -21.68 21.72 57.68
CA PHE A 3 -21.16 20.46 57.12
C PHE A 3 -21.35 20.25 55.60
N ALA A 4 -22.46 20.74 55.03
CA ALA A 4 -22.70 20.66 53.58
C ALA A 4 -21.75 21.57 52.77
N VAL A 5 -21.37 22.71 53.33
CA VAL A 5 -20.44 23.68 52.73
C VAL A 5 -19.00 23.17 52.81
N GLU A 6 -18.61 22.51 53.91
CA GLU A 6 -17.28 21.91 54.02
C GLU A 6 -17.08 20.75 53.04
N GLU A 7 -18.09 19.87 52.89
CA GLU A 7 -18.01 18.77 51.93
C GLU A 7 -18.00 19.28 50.47
N GLN A 8 -18.77 20.33 50.18
CA GLN A 8 -18.71 21.00 48.88
C GLN A 8 -17.31 21.53 48.56
N LYS A 9 -16.62 22.15 49.53
CA LYS A 9 -15.23 22.63 49.36
C LYS A 9 -14.25 21.49 49.11
N ARG A 10 -14.42 20.35 49.79
CA ARG A 10 -13.60 19.15 49.58
C ARG A 10 -13.76 18.59 48.16
N ILE A 11 -15.01 18.52 47.68
CA ILE A 11 -15.33 18.07 46.32
C ILE A 11 -14.74 19.03 45.28
N VAL A 12 -14.91 20.34 45.45
CA VAL A 12 -14.35 21.35 44.54
C VAL A 12 -12.83 21.26 44.48
N SER A 13 -12.15 21.20 45.62
CA SER A 13 -10.70 21.03 45.68
C SER A 13 -10.25 19.76 44.96
N LYS A 14 -11.01 18.66 45.07
CA LYS A 14 -10.67 17.42 44.36
C LYS A 14 -10.87 17.51 42.86
N ILE A 15 -11.89 18.23 42.39
CA ILE A 15 -12.10 18.51 40.96
C ILE A 15 -10.96 19.36 40.42
N GLU A 16 -10.55 20.39 41.15
CA GLU A 16 -9.44 21.26 40.78
C GLU A 16 -8.11 20.49 40.67
N GLU A 17 -7.85 19.54 41.56
CA GLU A 17 -6.71 18.61 41.45
C GLU A 17 -6.77 17.72 40.21
N LEU A 18 -7.97 17.35 39.74
CA LEU A 18 -8.17 16.42 38.63
C LEU A 18 -8.19 17.13 37.27
N LEU A 19 -8.52 18.42 37.22
CA LEU A 19 -8.59 19.21 35.98
C LEU A 19 -7.34 19.08 35.09
N PRO A 20 -6.09 19.18 35.60
CA PRO A 20 -4.90 19.03 34.77
C PRO A 20 -4.79 17.67 34.08
N TYR A 21 -5.26 16.60 34.72
CA TYR A 21 -5.24 15.26 34.15
C TYR A 21 -6.28 15.10 33.03
N VAL A 22 -7.45 15.72 33.20
CA VAL A 22 -8.49 15.76 32.16
C VAL A 22 -7.98 16.52 30.94
N GLU A 23 -7.30 17.65 31.13
CA GLU A 23 -6.69 18.40 30.02
C GLU A 23 -5.56 17.63 29.32
N GLN A 24 -4.73 16.91 30.09
CA GLN A 24 -3.67 16.08 29.51
C GLN A 24 -4.25 14.92 28.70
N TYR A 25 -5.31 14.29 29.19
CA TYR A 25 -6.04 13.26 28.50
C TYR A 25 -6.63 13.80 27.19
N ASP A 26 -7.32 14.94 27.23
CA ASP A 26 -7.91 15.56 26.03
C ASP A 26 -6.84 15.88 24.96
N LYS A 27 -5.68 16.39 25.38
CA LYS A 27 -4.54 16.61 24.48
C LYS A 27 -4.00 15.32 23.88
N ALA A 28 -3.94 14.23 24.66
CA ALA A 28 -3.50 12.93 24.17
C ALA A 28 -4.49 12.33 23.16
N TYR A 29 -5.79 12.42 23.44
CA TYR A 29 -6.85 11.97 22.55
C TYR A 29 -6.86 12.74 21.24
N SER A 30 -6.78 14.07 21.30
CA SER A 30 -6.67 14.93 20.12
C SER A 30 -5.44 14.59 19.26
N LYS A 31 -4.28 14.33 19.90
CA LYS A 31 -3.06 13.90 19.18
C LYS A 31 -3.23 12.54 18.52
N LEU A 32 -3.85 11.57 19.20
CA LEU A 32 -4.13 10.24 18.66
C LEU A 32 -5.07 10.32 17.46
N GLU A 33 -6.12 11.13 17.54
CA GLU A 33 -7.08 11.31 16.44
C GLU A 33 -6.41 11.93 15.20
N VAL A 34 -5.60 12.98 15.38
CA VAL A 34 -4.83 13.61 14.30
C VAL A 34 -3.81 12.65 13.70
N PHE A 35 -3.10 11.89 14.54
CA PHE A 35 -2.14 10.89 14.09
C PHE A 35 -2.82 9.80 13.25
N ASN A 36 -3.93 9.24 13.73
CA ASN A 36 -4.70 8.21 13.02
C ASN A 36 -5.20 8.71 11.66
N LYS A 37 -5.72 9.94 11.60
CA LYS A 37 -6.16 10.57 10.33
C LYS A 37 -5.00 10.73 9.35
N LYS A 38 -3.82 11.12 9.82
CA LYS A 38 -2.60 11.26 8.99
C LYS A 38 -2.08 9.90 8.53
N PHE A 39 -2.15 8.88 9.38
CA PHE A 39 -1.73 7.52 9.06
C PHE A 39 -2.63 6.89 7.98
N SER A 40 -3.95 7.01 8.13
CA SER A 40 -4.91 6.53 7.12
C SER A 40 -4.69 7.19 5.75
N ARG A 41 -4.38 8.50 5.71
CA ARG A 41 -4.04 9.20 4.47
C ARG A 41 -2.74 8.66 3.86
N ARG A 42 -1.69 8.45 4.64
CA ARG A 42 -0.42 7.90 4.15
C ARG A 42 -0.58 6.47 3.64
N LEU A 43 -1.38 5.64 4.30
CA LEU A 43 -1.70 4.30 3.81
C LEU A 43 -2.48 4.36 2.49
N ALA A 44 -3.45 5.27 2.35
CA ALA A 44 -4.15 5.48 1.09
C ALA A 44 -3.21 5.97 -0.02
N GLU A 45 -2.28 6.90 0.28
CA GLU A 45 -1.25 7.36 -0.65
C GLU A 45 -0.30 6.23 -1.09
N ILE A 46 0.12 5.36 -0.15
CA ILE A 46 0.92 4.16 -0.45
C ILE A 46 0.13 3.18 -1.32
N ASN A 47 -1.16 2.96 -1.02
CA ASN A 47 -2.01 2.05 -1.77
C ASN A 47 -2.36 2.56 -3.18
N ILE A 48 -2.33 3.89 -3.40
CA ILE A 48 -2.43 4.51 -4.74
C ILE A 48 -1.10 4.36 -5.51
N ALA A 49 0.04 4.31 -4.81
CA ALA A 49 1.35 4.11 -5.41
C ALA A 49 1.65 2.63 -5.73
N ILE A 50 1.06 1.69 -4.99
CA ILE A 50 1.18 0.25 -5.24
C ILE A 50 0.14 -0.14 -6.29
N CYS A 51 0.58 -0.31 -7.53
CA CYS A 51 -0.25 -0.83 -8.60
C CYS A 51 -0.71 -2.25 -8.23
N LYS A 52 -2.03 -2.49 -8.15
CA LYS A 52 -2.57 -3.83 -7.93
C LYS A 52 -2.40 -4.64 -9.21
N TYR A 53 -2.04 -5.91 -9.07
CA TYR A 53 -1.92 -6.81 -10.21
C TYR A 53 -2.27 -8.24 -9.84
N ASP A 54 -2.79 -8.97 -10.83
CA ASP A 54 -2.98 -10.41 -10.77
C ASP A 54 -2.29 -11.06 -11.96
N ILE A 55 -1.38 -11.99 -11.69
CA ILE A 55 -0.77 -12.81 -12.73
C ILE A 55 -1.79 -13.88 -13.12
N ILE A 56 -2.41 -13.71 -14.28
CA ILE A 56 -3.45 -14.61 -14.79
C ILE A 56 -2.82 -15.87 -15.38
N LYS A 57 -1.67 -15.71 -16.04
CA LYS A 57 -0.95 -16.82 -16.65
C LYS A 57 0.53 -16.50 -16.82
N GLU A 58 1.38 -17.43 -16.41
CA GLU A 58 2.81 -17.41 -16.74
C GLU A 58 3.03 -18.03 -18.13
N ILE A 59 3.76 -17.35 -19.01
CA ILE A 59 3.95 -17.80 -20.40
C ILE A 59 5.37 -18.34 -20.59
N GLY A 60 6.38 -17.68 -20.04
CA GLY A 60 7.74 -18.20 -20.04
C GLY A 60 8.78 -17.23 -19.49
N VAL A 61 9.90 -17.81 -19.07
CA VAL A 61 11.09 -17.09 -18.59
C VAL A 61 12.02 -16.80 -19.76
N LEU A 62 12.44 -15.55 -19.91
CA LEU A 62 13.35 -15.07 -20.94
C LEU A 62 14.82 -15.08 -20.48
N SER A 63 15.07 -14.80 -19.20
CA SER A 63 16.41 -14.81 -18.61
C SER A 63 16.36 -14.86 -17.09
N GLU A 64 17.40 -15.39 -16.46
CA GLU A 64 17.60 -15.39 -15.01
C GLU A 64 18.88 -14.63 -14.67
N ASN A 65 18.95 -14.00 -13.49
CA ASN A 65 20.16 -13.32 -13.03
C ASN A 65 20.70 -13.92 -11.71
N ALA A 66 21.90 -13.50 -11.33
CA ALA A 66 22.62 -14.01 -10.15
C ALA A 66 21.95 -13.72 -8.79
N LYS A 67 20.82 -13.01 -8.76
CA LYS A 67 20.02 -12.74 -7.56
C LYS A 67 18.68 -13.48 -7.57
N ASP A 68 18.55 -14.50 -8.42
CA ASP A 68 17.32 -15.28 -8.65
C ASP A 68 16.15 -14.45 -9.17
N TRP A 69 16.41 -13.27 -9.75
CA TRP A 69 15.36 -12.54 -10.47
C TRP A 69 15.22 -13.09 -11.87
N THR A 70 13.98 -13.23 -12.28
CA THR A 70 13.57 -13.78 -13.57
C THR A 70 12.96 -12.67 -14.41
N LYS A 71 13.36 -12.58 -15.69
CA LYS A 71 12.65 -11.78 -16.67
C LYS A 71 11.65 -12.68 -17.36
N GLU A 72 10.37 -12.32 -17.30
CA GLU A 72 9.28 -13.21 -17.69
C GLU A 72 8.33 -12.50 -18.64
N LEU A 73 7.72 -13.28 -19.54
CA LEU A 73 6.51 -12.90 -20.26
C LEU A 73 5.31 -13.54 -19.56
N ASN A 74 4.38 -12.72 -19.08
CA ASN A 74 3.18 -13.15 -18.37
C ASN A 74 1.92 -12.46 -18.94
N LEU A 75 0.75 -12.99 -18.62
CA LEU A 75 -0.54 -12.35 -18.83
C LEU A 75 -1.02 -11.77 -17.48
N ILE A 76 -1.17 -10.46 -17.40
CA ILE A 76 -1.40 -9.74 -16.14
C ILE A 76 -2.63 -8.83 -16.23
N SER A 77 -3.48 -8.89 -15.22
CA SER A 77 -4.54 -7.92 -14.94
C SER A 77 -3.98 -6.80 -14.07
N TRP A 78 -4.11 -5.54 -14.49
CA TRP A 78 -3.63 -4.38 -13.73
C TRP A 78 -4.80 -3.59 -13.19
N ASN A 79 -4.86 -3.39 -11.87
CA ASN A 79 -5.93 -2.66 -11.18
C ASN A 79 -7.33 -3.11 -11.64
N ASP A 80 -7.54 -4.44 -11.64
CA ASP A 80 -8.82 -5.07 -12.01
C ASP A 80 -9.26 -4.81 -13.47
N ARG A 81 -8.34 -4.38 -14.35
CA ARG A 81 -8.61 -4.17 -15.77
C ARG A 81 -8.38 -5.44 -16.58
N GLY A 82 -8.95 -5.46 -17.79
CA GLY A 82 -8.76 -6.57 -18.73
C GLY A 82 -7.27 -6.95 -18.89
N PRO A 83 -6.95 -8.26 -18.89
CA PRO A 83 -5.58 -8.72 -18.85
C PRO A 83 -4.81 -8.39 -20.13
N LYS A 84 -3.53 -8.09 -19.98
CA LYS A 84 -2.59 -7.77 -21.06
C LYS A 84 -1.31 -8.56 -20.91
N TYR A 85 -0.57 -8.71 -22.00
CA TYR A 85 0.75 -9.33 -21.95
C TYR A 85 1.73 -8.36 -21.32
N ASP A 86 2.69 -8.87 -20.58
CA ASP A 86 3.65 -8.04 -19.87
C ASP A 86 5.00 -8.74 -19.81
N ILE A 87 6.05 -8.00 -20.17
CA ILE A 87 7.43 -8.47 -20.08
C ILE A 87 8.12 -7.64 -19.01
N ARG A 88 8.52 -8.27 -17.90
CA ARG A 88 9.27 -7.59 -16.83
C ARG A 88 10.14 -8.53 -16.02
N GLU A 89 10.96 -7.93 -15.16
CA GLU A 89 11.70 -8.65 -14.13
C GLU A 89 10.87 -8.82 -12.85
N TRP A 90 10.92 -10.01 -12.27
CA TRP A 90 10.26 -10.39 -11.02
C TRP A 90 11.27 -10.93 -10.01
N SER A 91 11.00 -10.70 -8.72
CA SER A 91 11.64 -11.44 -7.64
C SER A 91 11.14 -12.90 -7.60
N PRO A 92 11.88 -13.83 -6.96
CA PRO A 92 11.52 -15.26 -6.90
C PRO A 92 10.06 -15.57 -6.52
N GLU A 93 9.49 -14.80 -5.58
CA GLU A 93 8.13 -14.99 -5.06
C GLU A 93 7.10 -14.03 -5.69
N HIS A 94 7.46 -13.38 -6.82
CA HIS A 94 6.69 -12.33 -7.51
C HIS A 94 6.26 -11.12 -6.65
N GLU A 95 6.70 -10.99 -5.38
CA GLU A 95 6.34 -9.88 -4.49
C GLU A 95 6.78 -8.51 -5.00
N LYS A 96 7.92 -8.47 -5.70
CA LYS A 96 8.50 -7.25 -6.26
C LYS A 96 8.65 -7.39 -7.77
N MET A 97 8.39 -6.27 -8.43
CA MET A 97 8.51 -6.11 -9.87
C MET A 97 9.59 -5.07 -10.20
N GLY A 98 10.40 -5.38 -11.20
CA GLY A 98 11.38 -4.48 -11.80
C GLY A 98 10.76 -3.65 -12.92
N LYS A 99 11.64 -3.08 -13.77
CA LYS A 99 11.21 -2.38 -14.98
C LYS A 99 10.64 -3.39 -15.98
N GLY A 100 9.63 -2.96 -16.74
CA GLY A 100 8.97 -3.80 -17.73
C GLY A 100 8.13 -3.00 -18.71
N VAL A 101 7.47 -3.73 -19.60
CA VAL A 101 6.58 -3.18 -20.61
C VAL A 101 5.31 -4.02 -20.70
N THR A 102 4.16 -3.35 -20.66
CA THR A 102 2.86 -3.96 -20.92
C THR A 102 2.54 -3.84 -22.41
N ILE A 103 2.15 -4.94 -23.03
CA ILE A 103 1.95 -5.12 -24.46
C ILE A 103 0.51 -5.62 -24.67
N THR A 104 -0.23 -4.97 -25.57
CA THR A 104 -1.55 -5.45 -25.99
C THR A 104 -1.44 -6.73 -26.83
N ALA A 105 -2.54 -7.48 -26.96
CA ALA A 105 -2.54 -8.67 -27.81
C ALA A 105 -2.20 -8.37 -29.29
N GLU A 106 -2.57 -7.18 -29.79
CA GLU A 106 -2.23 -6.75 -31.15
C GLU A 106 -0.74 -6.43 -31.30
N GLU A 107 -0.17 -5.71 -30.34
CA GLU A 107 1.27 -5.42 -30.32
C GLU A 107 2.09 -6.71 -30.18
N LEU A 108 1.63 -7.69 -29.38
CA LEU A 108 2.32 -8.97 -29.26
C LEU A 108 2.31 -9.78 -30.57
N LYS A 109 1.20 -9.77 -31.31
CA LYS A 109 1.14 -10.40 -32.64
C LYS A 109 2.14 -9.76 -33.59
N LYS A 110 2.20 -8.42 -33.62
CA LYS A 110 3.18 -7.69 -34.44
C LYS A 110 4.61 -8.00 -34.02
N LEU A 111 4.89 -8.04 -32.71
CA LEU A 111 6.20 -8.40 -32.18
C LEU A 111 6.62 -9.81 -32.63
N ARG A 112 5.71 -10.79 -32.53
CA ARG A 112 5.95 -12.14 -33.05
C ARG A 112 6.29 -12.12 -34.54
N ASP A 113 5.55 -11.37 -35.36
CA ASP A 113 5.77 -11.31 -36.80
C ASP A 113 7.14 -10.69 -37.13
N VAL A 114 7.56 -9.66 -36.38
CA VAL A 114 8.91 -9.08 -36.47
C VAL A 114 9.97 -10.10 -36.10
N LEU A 115 9.82 -10.78 -34.95
CA LEU A 115 10.78 -11.78 -34.47
C LEU A 115 10.95 -12.96 -35.43
N ASN A 116 9.87 -13.44 -36.03
CA ASN A 116 9.91 -14.52 -37.03
C ASN A 116 10.64 -14.12 -38.33
N GLY A 117 10.76 -12.82 -38.60
CA GLY A 117 11.51 -12.29 -39.75
C GLY A 117 12.98 -12.04 -39.45
N MET A 118 13.45 -12.28 -38.22
CA MET A 118 14.85 -12.14 -37.84
C MET A 118 15.56 -13.50 -37.96
N GLU A 119 16.78 -13.51 -38.52
CA GLU A 119 17.70 -14.63 -38.34
C GLU A 119 18.44 -14.42 -37.02
N LEU A 120 18.06 -15.19 -35.99
CA LEU A 120 18.58 -15.11 -34.61
C LEU A 120 19.42 -16.34 -34.27
#